data_AF-A0A968H1E5-F1
#
_entry.id   AF-A0A968H1E5-F1
#
_cell.length_a   1.000
_cell.length_b   1.000
_cell.length_c   1.000
_cell.angle_alpha   90.00
_cell.angle_beta   90.00
_cell.angle_gamma   90.00
#
_symmetry.space_group_name_H-M   'P 1'
#
loop_
_entity.id
_entity.type
_entity.pdbx_description
1 polymer ?
#
loop_
_entity_poly.entity_id
_entity_poly.type
_entity_poly.pdbx_seq_one_letter_code
_entity_poly.pdbx_strand_id
1 'polypeptide(L)'
;MTSSASSRGLTAASWGPGRLDLFWVDDDRVLWHRAFDGGAWADSESLGGPVASGPAVTAWAVGELEVFAIRDDGGLWNRYWDRTYWHPWESLGGELDPSETPAASSWGADRLDVYARGRDGRIWHRWWDGSRWVPWERLVGDGSGSASR
;
A
#
# COMPACT_ATOMS: atom_id res chain seq x y z
N MET A 1 -7.86 -4.20 31.84
CA MET A 1 -7.95 -2.88 31.19
C MET A 1 -7.66 -3.12 29.72
N THR A 2 -8.67 -3.06 28.85
CA THR A 2 -8.46 -3.22 27.41
C THR A 2 -7.78 -1.95 26.91
N SER A 3 -6.49 -2.04 26.58
CA SER A 3 -5.79 -0.97 25.90
C SER A 3 -6.59 -0.60 24.65
N SER A 4 -6.95 0.67 24.52
CA SER A 4 -7.42 1.21 23.25
C SER A 4 -6.22 1.20 22.31
N ALA A 5 -6.10 0.15 21.50
CA ALA A 5 -5.05 0.02 20.50
C ALA A 5 -5.11 1.23 19.55
N SER A 6 -4.07 2.04 19.55
CA SER A 6 -3.96 3.16 18.62
C SER A 6 -3.43 2.61 17.30
N SER A 7 -4.32 2.18 16.39
CA SER A 7 -3.88 1.68 15.09
C SER A 7 -3.11 2.76 14.32
N ARG A 8 -1.89 2.46 13.88
CA ARG A 8 -1.11 3.32 12.98
C ARG A 8 -1.59 3.12 11.54
N GLY A 9 -2.70 3.74 11.19
CA GLY A 9 -3.27 3.65 9.86
C GLY A 9 -4.24 2.46 9.71
N LEU A 10 -5.28 2.72 8.91
CA LEU A 10 -6.39 1.84 8.63
C LEU A 10 -6.76 2.06 7.17
N THR A 11 -6.90 1.00 6.39
CA THR A 11 -7.32 1.08 4.99
C THR A 11 -8.15 -0.14 4.62
N ALA A 12 -8.96 -0.02 3.58
CA ALA A 12 -9.75 -1.12 3.07
C ALA A 12 -9.83 -1.09 1.54
N ALA A 13 -9.92 -2.26 0.93
CA ALA A 13 -10.17 -2.43 -0.49
C ALA A 13 -11.36 -3.36 -0.74
N SER A 14 -11.90 -3.30 -1.95
CA SER A 14 -12.82 -4.28 -2.49
C SER A 14 -12.41 -4.60 -3.91
N TRP A 15 -12.35 -5.89 -4.26
CA TRP A 15 -12.14 -6.36 -5.62
C TRP A 15 -13.43 -6.86 -6.28
N GLY A 16 -14.57 -6.80 -5.58
CA GLY A 16 -15.85 -7.26 -6.11
C GLY A 16 -17.00 -7.21 -5.11
N PRO A 17 -18.25 -7.37 -5.58
CA PRO A 17 -19.44 -7.36 -4.73
C PRO A 17 -19.35 -8.38 -3.60
N GLY A 18 -19.74 -7.99 -2.39
CA GLY A 18 -19.74 -8.88 -1.23
C GLY A 18 -18.37 -9.15 -0.61
N ARG A 19 -17.31 -8.51 -1.12
CA ARG A 19 -15.96 -8.58 -0.58
C ARG A 19 -15.50 -7.25 -0.03
N LEU A 20 -14.93 -7.26 1.18
CA LEU A 20 -14.06 -6.20 1.70
C LEU A 20 -12.79 -6.83 2.27
N ASP A 21 -11.66 -6.14 2.15
CA ASP A 21 -10.39 -6.54 2.76
C ASP A 21 -9.90 -5.35 3.61
N LEU A 22 -9.83 -5.56 4.92
CA LEU A 22 -9.46 -4.55 5.91
C LEU A 22 -8.01 -4.74 6.36
N PHE A 23 -7.25 -3.66 6.42
CA PHE A 23 -5.86 -3.65 6.83
C PHE A 23 -5.61 -2.59 7.90
N TRP A 24 -4.84 -2.93 8.93
CA TRP A 24 -4.43 -1.98 9.97
C TRP A 24 -3.05 -2.35 10.50
N VAL A 25 -2.35 -1.36 11.05
CA VAL A 25 -1.07 -1.59 11.75
C VAL A 25 -1.31 -1.41 13.24
N ASP A 26 -0.85 -2.37 14.05
CA ASP A 26 -0.94 -2.31 15.50
C ASP A 26 0.23 -1.52 16.14
N ASP A 27 0.27 -1.48 17.47
CA ASP A 27 1.32 -0.79 18.22
C ASP A 27 2.69 -1.46 18.09
N ASP A 28 2.72 -2.78 17.81
CA ASP A 28 3.94 -3.56 17.53
C ASP A 28 4.42 -3.40 16.09
N ARG A 29 3.73 -2.55 15.30
CA ARG A 29 4.03 -2.25 13.89
C ARG A 29 3.86 -3.44 12.97
N VAL A 30 2.99 -4.37 13.35
CA VAL A 30 2.58 -5.50 12.53
C VAL A 30 1.39 -5.07 11.67
N LEU A 31 1.50 -5.31 10.36
CA LEU A 31 0.38 -5.18 9.44
C LEU A 31 -0.55 -6.39 9.62
N TRP A 32 -1.80 -6.13 9.90
CA TRP A 32 -2.86 -7.12 9.98
C TRP A 32 -3.80 -7.01 8.79
N HIS A 33 -4.39 -8.13 8.43
CA HIS A 33 -5.42 -8.25 7.41
C HIS A 33 -6.63 -9.02 7.95
N ARG A 34 -7.82 -8.64 7.50
CA ARG A 34 -9.05 -9.39 7.73
C ARG A 34 -10.00 -9.19 6.55
N ALA A 35 -10.52 -10.28 6.00
CA ALA A 35 -11.47 -10.26 4.91
C ALA A 35 -12.93 -10.41 5.37
N PHE A 36 -13.83 -9.67 4.75
CA PHE A 36 -15.27 -9.90 4.76
C PHE A 36 -15.66 -10.60 3.46
N ASP A 37 -16.36 -11.74 3.57
CA ASP A 37 -16.84 -12.48 2.42
C ASP A 37 -18.29 -12.94 2.65
N GLY A 38 -19.20 -12.49 1.80
CA GLY A 38 -20.55 -13.04 1.70
C GLY A 38 -21.41 -12.96 2.98
N GLY A 39 -21.10 -12.05 3.90
CA GLY A 39 -21.88 -11.87 5.14
C GLY A 39 -21.10 -12.07 6.44
N ALA A 40 -19.86 -12.55 6.38
CA ALA A 40 -19.06 -12.78 7.58
C ALA A 40 -17.62 -12.27 7.42
N TRP A 41 -17.03 -11.85 8.53
CA TRP A 41 -15.61 -11.56 8.61
C TRP A 41 -14.83 -12.83 8.99
N ALA A 42 -13.76 -13.12 8.27
CA ALA A 42 -12.80 -14.18 8.60
C ALA A 42 -12.05 -13.89 9.92
N ASP A 43 -11.17 -14.77 10.37
CA ASP A 43 -10.22 -14.42 11.44
C ASP A 43 -9.15 -13.44 10.91
N SER A 44 -8.58 -12.65 11.81
CA SER A 44 -7.48 -11.75 11.47
C SER A 44 -6.18 -12.52 11.26
N GLU A 45 -5.40 -12.17 10.24
CA GLU A 45 -4.08 -12.73 9.98
C GLU A 45 -2.99 -11.66 9.98
N SER A 46 -1.81 -12.03 10.49
CA SER A 46 -0.64 -11.15 10.43
C SER A 46 -0.02 -11.23 9.05
N LEU A 47 0.15 -10.07 8.43
CA LEU A 47 0.96 -9.91 7.23
C LEU A 47 2.42 -9.55 7.56
N GLY A 48 2.82 -9.58 8.83
CA GLY A 48 4.17 -9.32 9.28
C GLY A 48 4.51 -7.83 9.39
N GLY A 49 5.80 -7.54 9.49
CA GLY A 49 6.36 -6.24 9.80
C GLY A 49 7.82 -6.36 10.24
N PRO A 50 8.39 -5.34 10.91
CA PRO A 50 7.74 -4.08 11.27
C PRO A 50 7.60 -3.12 10.08
N VAL A 51 6.50 -2.38 10.03
CA VAL A 51 6.30 -1.25 9.10
C VAL A 51 6.37 0.09 9.85
N ALA A 52 6.72 1.17 9.17
CA ALA A 52 6.80 2.50 9.77
C ALA A 52 5.56 3.35 9.46
N SER A 53 5.05 3.24 8.23
CA SER A 53 3.86 3.95 7.77
C SER A 53 2.57 3.18 8.04
N GLY A 54 1.44 3.84 7.78
CA GLY A 54 0.19 3.12 7.50
C GLY A 54 0.27 2.33 6.18
N PRO A 55 -0.65 1.39 5.95
CA PRO A 55 -0.71 0.62 4.71
C PRO A 55 -1.48 1.35 3.60
N ALA A 56 -1.06 1.17 2.35
CA ALA A 56 -1.84 1.48 1.16
C ALA A 56 -2.23 0.19 0.45
N VAL A 57 -3.44 0.09 -0.07
CA VAL A 57 -3.93 -1.12 -0.75
C VAL A 57 -4.69 -0.76 -2.02
N THR A 58 -4.58 -1.60 -3.04
CA THR A 58 -5.43 -1.54 -4.23
C THR A 58 -5.69 -2.94 -4.78
N ALA A 59 -6.82 -3.13 -5.44
CA ALA A 59 -7.08 -4.31 -6.27
C ALA A 59 -6.65 -4.03 -7.71
N TRP A 60 -6.00 -4.98 -8.38
CA TRP A 60 -5.73 -4.90 -9.82
C TRP A 60 -6.62 -5.84 -10.65
N ALA A 61 -7.30 -6.78 -9.99
CA ALA A 61 -8.27 -7.70 -10.60
C ALA A 61 -9.17 -8.32 -9.53
N VAL A 62 -10.22 -9.02 -9.97
CA VAL A 62 -11.11 -9.79 -9.09
C VAL A 62 -10.29 -10.86 -8.36
N GLY A 63 -10.30 -10.80 -7.03
CA GLY A 63 -9.61 -11.75 -6.17
C GLY A 63 -8.13 -11.44 -5.95
N GLU A 64 -7.67 -10.26 -6.35
CA GLU A 64 -6.25 -9.90 -6.37
C GLU A 64 -6.02 -8.51 -5.73
N LEU A 65 -5.05 -8.43 -4.81
CA LEU A 65 -4.78 -7.24 -3.98
C LEU A 65 -3.29 -7.03 -3.77
N GLU A 66 -2.85 -5.77 -3.86
CA GLU A 66 -1.48 -5.37 -3.55
C GLU A 66 -1.51 -4.46 -2.32
N VAL A 67 -0.68 -4.75 -1.32
CA VAL A 67 -0.49 -3.86 -0.16
C VAL A 67 0.93 -3.34 -0.12
N PHE A 68 1.04 -2.04 0.17
CA PHE A 68 2.30 -1.33 0.28
C PHE A 68 2.45 -0.72 1.67
N ALA A 69 3.68 -0.71 2.17
CA ALA A 69 4.05 0.02 3.37
C ALA A 69 5.51 0.46 3.30
N ILE A 70 5.83 1.56 3.99
CA ILE A 70 7.20 2.06 4.11
C ILE A 70 7.80 1.49 5.40
N ARG A 71 9.06 1.05 5.36
CA ARG A 71 9.81 0.60 6.55
C ARG A 71 10.75 1.71 7.06
N ASP A 72 11.37 1.48 8.22
CA ASP A 72 12.20 2.48 8.91
C ASP A 72 13.37 3.01 8.06
N ASP A 73 13.84 2.21 7.09
CA ASP A 73 14.87 2.58 6.12
C ASP A 73 14.38 3.59 5.06
N GLY A 74 13.07 3.87 4.98
CA GLY A 74 12.47 4.69 3.93
C GLY A 74 12.24 3.93 2.62
N GLY A 75 12.46 2.62 2.59
CA GLY A 75 12.12 1.78 1.45
C GLY A 75 10.62 1.49 1.42
N LEU A 76 10.02 1.54 0.22
CA LEU A 76 8.70 0.98 0.00
C LEU A 76 8.83 -0.54 -0.10
N TRP A 77 7.96 -1.25 0.59
CA TRP A 77 7.81 -2.69 0.50
C TRP A 77 6.39 -3.03 0.06
N ASN A 78 6.26 -4.08 -0.74
CA ASN A 78 4.97 -4.57 -1.20
C ASN A 78 4.83 -6.07 -0.91
N ARG A 79 3.59 -6.52 -0.86
CA ARG A 79 3.24 -7.94 -0.98
C ARG A 79 1.83 -8.04 -1.54
N TYR A 80 1.53 -9.19 -2.13
CA TYR A 80 0.32 -9.31 -2.91
C TYR A 80 -0.41 -10.63 -2.66
N TRP A 81 -1.72 -10.59 -2.87
CA TRP A 81 -2.62 -11.73 -2.79
C TRP A 81 -2.99 -12.18 -4.19
N ASP A 82 -2.75 -13.45 -4.51
CA ASP A 82 -2.92 -14.04 -5.85
C ASP A 82 -4.16 -14.93 -6.00
N ARG A 83 -5.18 -14.72 -5.15
CA ARG A 83 -6.38 -15.56 -4.97
C ARG A 83 -6.16 -16.80 -4.10
N THR A 84 -4.92 -17.18 -3.80
CA THR A 84 -4.62 -18.39 -3.03
C THR A 84 -3.90 -18.08 -1.72
N TYR A 85 -2.87 -17.24 -1.76
CA TYR A 85 -2.12 -16.85 -0.56
C TYR A 85 -1.47 -15.47 -0.70
N TRP A 86 -1.06 -14.91 0.42
CA TRP A 86 -0.23 -13.71 0.46
C TRP A 86 1.24 -14.06 0.18
N HIS A 87 1.79 -13.53 -0.90
CA HIS A 87 3.21 -13.68 -1.23
C HIS A 87 4.12 -12.99 -0.20
N PRO A 88 5.42 -13.35 -0.12
CA PRO A 88 6.36 -12.67 0.76
C PRO A 88 6.48 -11.17 0.48
N TRP A 89 7.01 -10.43 1.46
CA TRP A 89 7.37 -9.03 1.26
C TRP A 89 8.54 -8.87 0.29
N GLU A 90 8.41 -7.95 -0.65
CA GLU A 90 9.47 -7.55 -1.58
C GLU A 90 9.79 -6.06 -1.41
N SER A 91 11.07 -5.71 -1.54
CA SER A 91 11.49 -4.31 -1.48
C SER A 91 11.40 -3.69 -2.87
N LEU A 92 10.71 -2.55 -2.95
CA LEU A 92 10.69 -1.69 -4.14
C LEU A 92 11.69 -0.53 -4.02
N GLY A 93 12.51 -0.52 -2.95
CA GLY A 93 13.47 0.53 -2.66
C GLY A 93 12.82 1.91 -2.46
N GLY A 94 13.61 2.96 -2.67
CA GLY A 94 13.18 4.36 -2.51
C GLY A 94 13.87 5.08 -1.36
N GLU A 95 13.60 6.38 -1.25
CA GLU A 95 14.04 7.25 -0.16
C GLU A 95 12.82 8.05 0.36
N LEU A 96 11.87 7.30 0.92
CA LEU A 96 10.55 7.80 1.31
C LEU A 96 10.52 8.22 2.78
N ASP A 97 9.58 9.10 3.11
CA ASP A 97 9.32 9.52 4.48
C ASP A 97 8.55 8.39 5.22
N PRO A 98 9.16 7.73 6.22
CA PRO A 98 8.53 6.62 6.94
C PRO A 98 7.36 7.04 7.83
N SER A 99 7.17 8.36 8.06
CA SER A 99 6.03 8.89 8.82
C SER A 99 4.77 9.14 7.98
N GLU A 100 4.88 9.04 6.66
CA GLU A 100 3.81 9.31 5.70
C GLU A 100 3.24 8.01 5.14
N THR A 101 1.94 7.96 4.91
CA THR A 101 1.29 6.77 4.32
C THR A 101 1.30 6.87 2.80
N PRO A 102 1.76 5.84 2.07
CA PRO A 102 1.65 5.84 0.61
C PRO A 102 0.18 5.86 0.16
N ALA A 103 -0.04 6.13 -1.12
CA ALA A 103 -1.34 5.96 -1.78
C ALA A 103 -1.17 4.98 -2.94
N ALA A 104 -2.14 4.12 -3.18
CA ALA A 104 -2.11 3.12 -4.25
C ALA A 104 -3.40 3.16 -5.07
N SER A 105 -3.29 2.88 -6.36
CA SER A 105 -4.42 2.76 -7.27
C SER A 105 -4.13 1.78 -8.39
N SER A 106 -5.19 1.34 -9.06
CA SER A 106 -5.12 0.60 -10.32
C SER A 106 -6.22 1.11 -11.25
N TRP A 107 -5.95 1.18 -12.55
CA TRP A 107 -6.95 1.50 -13.57
C TRP A 107 -7.27 0.32 -14.50
N GLY A 108 -6.70 -0.86 -14.26
CA GLY A 108 -6.89 -2.01 -15.13
C GLY A 108 -6.12 -3.25 -14.69
N ALA A 109 -6.43 -4.36 -15.35
CA ALA A 109 -5.73 -5.62 -15.14
C ALA A 109 -4.22 -5.44 -15.34
N ASP A 110 -3.44 -6.04 -14.44
CA ASP A 110 -1.98 -5.98 -14.45
C ASP A 110 -1.40 -4.56 -14.43
N ARG A 111 -2.15 -3.60 -13.85
CA ARG A 111 -1.68 -2.24 -13.58
C ARG A 111 -1.75 -1.91 -12.10
N LEU A 112 -0.66 -1.37 -11.57
CA LEU A 112 -0.59 -0.84 -10.21
C LEU A 112 0.21 0.46 -10.21
N ASP A 113 -0.27 1.47 -9.50
CA ASP A 113 0.40 2.75 -9.30
C ASP A 113 0.51 3.00 -7.79
N VAL A 114 1.69 3.40 -7.33
CA VAL A 114 1.94 3.78 -5.94
C VAL A 114 2.63 5.13 -5.87
N TYR A 115 2.12 5.97 -4.98
CA TYR A 115 2.58 7.32 -4.74
C TYR A 115 3.03 7.45 -3.28
N ALA A 116 4.14 8.14 -3.05
CA ALA A 116 4.65 8.35 -1.70
C ALA A 116 5.40 9.68 -1.59
N ARG A 117 5.40 10.26 -0.40
CA ARG A 117 6.24 11.42 -0.10
C ARG A 117 7.68 10.96 0.16
N GLY A 118 8.63 11.58 -0.53
CA GLY A 118 10.06 11.41 -0.32
C GLY A 118 10.55 12.11 0.94
N ARG A 119 11.70 11.71 1.47
CA ARG A 119 12.39 12.46 2.55
C ARG A 119 12.76 13.89 2.12
N ASP A 120 12.81 14.13 0.82
CA ASP A 120 13.01 15.44 0.21
C ASP A 120 11.72 16.30 0.13
N GLY A 121 10.62 15.82 0.71
CA GLY A 121 9.32 16.50 0.76
C GLY A 121 8.53 16.46 -0.55
N ARG A 122 9.00 15.74 -1.57
CA ARG A 122 8.37 15.67 -2.90
C ARG A 122 7.52 14.43 -3.07
N ILE A 123 6.61 14.43 -4.03
CA ILE A 123 5.81 13.25 -4.36
C ILE A 123 6.55 12.43 -5.41
N TRP A 124 6.69 11.15 -5.13
CA TRP A 124 7.29 10.15 -6.00
C TRP A 124 6.22 9.14 -6.42
N HIS A 125 6.38 8.61 -7.63
CA HIS A 125 5.49 7.66 -8.26
C HIS A 125 6.30 6.46 -8.75
N ARG A 126 5.77 5.26 -8.53
CA ARG A 126 6.27 4.00 -9.09
C ARG A 126 5.09 3.16 -9.53
N TRP A 127 5.26 2.34 -10.56
CA TRP A 127 4.16 1.54 -11.06
C TRP A 127 4.61 0.18 -11.60
N TRP A 128 3.69 -0.76 -11.62
CA TRP A 128 3.78 -2.02 -12.35
C TRP A 128 3.21 -1.83 -13.76
N ASP A 129 3.98 -2.15 -14.80
CA ASP A 129 3.58 -2.00 -16.21
C ASP A 129 2.98 -3.27 -16.84
N GLY A 130 2.67 -4.28 -16.02
CA GLY A 130 2.25 -5.60 -16.47
C GLY A 130 3.39 -6.60 -16.63
N SER A 131 4.64 -6.16 -16.51
CA SER A 131 5.82 -7.05 -16.61
C SER A 131 6.91 -6.74 -15.60
N ARG A 132 6.99 -5.50 -15.12
CA ARG A 132 7.98 -5.07 -14.13
C ARG A 132 7.54 -3.84 -13.36
N TRP A 133 8.16 -3.65 -12.21
CA TRP A 133 8.15 -2.38 -11.50
C TRP A 133 9.06 -1.38 -12.21
N VAL A 134 8.46 -0.35 -12.80
CA VAL A 134 9.21 0.75 -13.44
C VAL A 134 9.91 1.58 -12.35
N PRO A 135 11.12 2.16 -12.61
CA PRO A 135 11.81 2.97 -11.61
C PRO A 135 10.99 4.16 -11.11
N TRP A 136 11.32 4.61 -9.91
CA TRP A 136 10.72 5.80 -9.30
C TRP A 136 10.88 7.04 -10.19
N GLU A 137 9.78 7.77 -10.37
CA GLU A 137 9.77 9.10 -10.98
C GLU A 137 9.24 10.13 -9.99
N ARG A 138 9.77 11.35 -10.07
CA ARG A 138 9.27 12.46 -9.28
C ARG A 138 8.09 13.10 -9.99
N LEU A 139 6.97 13.26 -9.29
CA LEU A 139 5.87 14.08 -9.76
C LEU A 139 6.17 15.55 -9.47
N VAL A 140 6.10 16.38 -10.52
CA VAL A 140 6.22 17.83 -10.37
C VAL A 140 4.83 18.36 -10.05
N GLY A 141 4.66 18.90 -8.84
CA GLY A 141 3.56 19.84 -8.59
C GLY A 141 3.85 21.10 -9.39
N ASP A 142 3.03 21.42 -10.37
CA ASP A 142 3.11 22.63 -11.19
C ASP A 142 2.73 23.87 -10.37
N GLY A 143 3.63 24.22 -9.44
CA GLY A 143 3.57 25.43 -8.64
C GLY A 143 4.40 26.59 -9.18
N SER A 144 4.87 26.54 -10.43
CA SER A 144 5.55 27.69 -11.08
C SER A 144 5.31 27.71 -12.58
N GLY A 145 4.58 28.72 -13.04
CA GLY A 145 4.48 29.02 -14.46
C GLY A 145 5.84 29.36 -15.06
N SER A 146 6.07 28.85 -16.26
CA SER A 146 6.51 29.67 -17.38
C SER A 146 5.93 29.05 -18.64
N ALA A 147 4.86 29.65 -19.17
CA ALA A 147 4.64 29.61 -20.60
C ALA A 147 5.80 30.37 -21.25
N SER A 148 6.67 29.65 -21.95
CA SER A 148 7.69 30.19 -22.87
C SER A 148 8.11 29.02 -23.77
N ARG A 149 8.02 29.04 -25.09
CA ARG A 149 7.64 30.03 -26.10
C ARG A 149 6.84 29.32 -27.20
#